data_AF-A0A5D4XTJ0-F1
#
_entry.id   AF-A0A5D4XTJ0-F1
#
_cell.length_a   1.000
_cell.length_b   1.000
_cell.length_c   1.000
_cell.angle_alpha   90.00
_cell.angle_beta   90.00
_cell.angle_gamma   90.00
#
_symmetry.space_group_name_H-M   'P 1'
#
loop_
_entity.id
_entity.type
_entity.pdbx_description
1 polymer ?
#
loop_
_entity_poly.entity_id
_entity_poly.type
_entity_poly.pdbx_seq_one_letter_code
_entity_poly.pdbx_strand_id
1 'polypeptide(L)' 'MTQFNIRLDQRLDDLATFERRLQAQDPAALADTDASDILRVSTSLGEDEIAASLRMAGHTGETVQIERQASTCCGGCGG' A
#
# COMPACT_ATOMS: atom_id res chain seq x y z
N MET A 1 -5.95 8.00 7.48
CA MET A 1 -5.56 6.68 6.96
C MET A 1 -6.29 6.45 5.66
N THR A 2 -5.53 6.32 4.59
CA THR A 2 -5.99 6.16 3.21
C THR A 2 -5.56 4.77 2.73
N GLN A 3 -6.42 4.10 1.96
CA GLN A 3 -6.07 2.83 1.35
C GLN A 3 -5.49 3.08 -0.05
N PHE A 4 -4.41 2.35 -0.36
CA PHE A 4 -3.75 2.30 -1.65
C PHE A 4 -3.77 0.86 -2.13
N ASN A 5 -4.13 0.66 -3.39
CA ASN A 5 -4.00 -0.61 -4.07
C ASN A 5 -2.77 -0.51 -4.98
N ILE A 6 -1.83 -1.42 -4.80
CA ILE A 6 -0.54 -1.39 -5.48
C ILE A 6 -0.45 -2.64 -6.34
N ARG A 7 -0.28 -2.44 -7.65
CA ARG A 7 0.10 -3.53 -8.56
C ARG A 7 1.60 -3.50 -8.76
N LEU A 8 2.22 -4.62 -8.43
CA LEU A 8 3.66 -4.85 -8.59
C LEU A 8 3.88 -5.74 -9.82
N ASP A 9 4.88 -5.43 -10.64
CA ASP A 9 5.28 -6.32 -11.76
C ASP A 9 5.89 -7.64 -11.29
N GLN A 10 6.44 -7.62 -10.06
CA GLN A 10 7.05 -8.75 -9.39
C GLN A 10 6.53 -8.85 -7.97
N ARG A 11 6.32 -10.09 -7.51
CA ARG A 11 5.85 -10.35 -6.15
C ARG A 11 6.85 -9.81 -5.13
N LEU A 12 6.34 -9.23 -4.06
CA LEU A 12 7.18 -8.79 -2.95
C LEU A 12 7.63 -10.03 -2.16
N ASP A 13 8.94 -10.26 -2.09
CA ASP A 13 9.48 -11.44 -1.40
C ASP A 13 9.26 -11.38 0.12
N ASP A 14 9.33 -10.18 0.69
CA ASP A 14 9.21 -9.96 2.13
C ASP A 14 8.22 -8.83 2.47
N LEU A 15 6.94 -9.19 2.46
CA LEU A 15 5.85 -8.31 2.86
C LEU A 15 5.98 -7.84 4.31
N ALA A 16 6.47 -8.69 5.21
CA ALA A 16 6.63 -8.36 6.62
C ALA A 16 7.68 -7.26 6.82
N THR A 17 8.80 -7.32 6.09
CA THR A 17 9.82 -6.27 6.11
C THR A 17 9.28 -4.95 5.57
N PHE A 18 8.47 -4.99 4.51
CA PHE A 18 7.80 -3.79 3.98
C PHE A 18 6.81 -3.19 4.99
N GLU A 19 5.93 -3.99 5.56
CA GLU A 19 4.95 -3.53 6.56
C GLU A 19 5.65 -2.90 7.77
N ARG A 20 6.69 -3.55 8.30
CA ARG A 20 7.47 -3.02 9.43
C ARG A 20 8.13 -1.67 9.12
N ARG A 21 8.54 -1.44 7.86
CA ARG A 21 9.09 -0.14 7.44
C ARG A 21 8.01 0.93 7.41
N LEU A 22 6.84 0.62 6.87
CA LEU A 22 5.71 1.54 6.94
C LEU A 22 5.35 1.86 8.39
N GLN A 23 5.29 0.85 9.25
CA GLN A 23 4.99 1.00 10.69
C GLN A 23 6.01 1.85 11.44
N ALA A 24 7.26 1.90 10.98
CA ALA A 24 8.27 2.79 11.55
C ALA A 24 7.97 4.28 11.32
N GLN A 25 7.20 4.61 10.27
CA GLN A 25 6.80 5.99 9.94
C GLN A 25 5.34 6.28 10.34
N ASP A 26 4.46 5.30 10.17
CA ASP A 26 3.04 5.33 10.55
C ASP A 26 2.70 4.05 11.33
N PRO A 27 2.65 4.10 12.68
CA PRO A 27 2.41 2.92 13.51
C PRO A 27 1.09 2.18 13.24
N ALA A 28 0.13 2.84 12.59
CA ALA A 28 -1.15 2.25 12.19
C ALA A 28 -1.11 1.66 10.76
N ALA A 29 0.04 1.69 10.08
CA ALA A 29 0.18 1.19 8.73
C ALA A 29 -0.01 -0.33 8.67
N LEU A 30 -0.77 -0.77 7.67
CA LEU A 30 -1.04 -2.17 7.37
C LEU A 30 -0.76 -2.44 5.90
N ALA A 31 -0.11 -3.55 5.60
CA ALA A 31 0.17 -3.99 4.25
C ALA A 31 -0.20 -5.47 4.10
N ASP A 32 -1.11 -5.77 3.20
CA ASP A 32 -1.60 -7.12 2.95
C ASP A 32 -1.71 -7.40 1.45
N THR A 33 -1.59 -8.66 1.03
CA THR A 33 -1.75 -9.03 -0.38
C THR A 33 -3.06 -9.78 -0.56
N ASP A 34 -3.92 -9.28 -1.44
CA ASP A 34 -5.19 -9.94 -1.75
C ASP A 34 -4.99 -11.17 -2.65
N ALA A 35 -6.01 -12.03 -2.76
CA ALA A 35 -6.04 -13.21 -3.62
C ALA A 35 -5.83 -12.92 -5.12
N SER A 36 -5.88 -11.64 -5.51
CA SER A 36 -5.65 -11.15 -6.87
C SER A 36 -4.21 -10.64 -7.11
N ASP A 37 -3.25 -10.95 -6.24
CA ASP A 37 -1.87 -10.42 -6.28
C ASP A 37 -1.79 -8.88 -6.19
N ILE A 38 -2.80 -8.24 -5.60
CA ILE A 38 -2.83 -6.80 -5.36
C ILE A 38 -2.35 -6.53 -3.94
N LEU A 39 -1.30 -5.73 -3.80
CA LEU A 39 -0.80 -5.27 -2.50
C LEU A 39 -1.66 -4.10 -2.01
N ARG A 40 -2.42 -4.32 -0.94
CA ARG A 40 -3.24 -3.32 -0.29
C ARG A 40 -2.48 -2.71 0.88
N VAL A 41 -2.27 -1.40 0.81
CA VAL A 41 -1.59 -0.64 1.86
C VAL A 41 -2.54 0.36 2.46
N SER A 42 -2.80 0.28 3.76
CA SER A 42 -3.55 1.29 4.49
C SER A 42 -2.59 2.07 5.36
N THR A 43 -2.41 3.35 5.07
CA THR A 43 -1.45 4.20 5.80
C THR A 43 -1.83 5.68 5.71
N SER A 44 -1.22 6.51 6.53
CA SER A 44 -1.27 7.97 6.45
C SER A 44 -0.15 8.55 5.57
N LEU A 45 0.76 7.71 5.08
CA LEU A 45 1.85 8.09 4.18
C LEU A 45 1.35 8.37 2.75
N GLY A 46 2.12 9.16 2.00
CA GLY A 46 1.92 9.44 0.58
C GLY A 46 2.44 8.34 -0.35
N GLU A 47 2.14 8.48 -1.64
CA GLU A 47 2.52 7.55 -2.70
C GLU A 47 4.05 7.45 -2.86
N ASP A 48 4.76 8.58 -2.72
CA ASP A 48 6.21 8.64 -2.80
C ASP A 48 6.88 7.87 -1.63
N GLU A 49 6.38 8.03 -0.40
CA GLU A 49 6.90 7.32 0.77
C GLU A 49 6.65 5.80 0.70
N ILE A 50 5.49 5.41 0.17
CA ILE A 50 5.16 4.01 -0.10
C ILE A 50 6.12 3.43 -1.15
N ALA A 51 6.34 4.14 -2.26
CA ALA A 51 7.27 3.71 -3.32
C ALA A 51 8.72 3.61 -2.81
N ALA A 52 9.15 4.56 -1.98
CA ALA A 52 10.47 4.52 -1.34
C ALA A 52 10.60 3.31 -0.40
N SER A 53 9.56 3.01 0.39
CA SER A 53 9.52 1.86 1.27
C SER A 53 9.59 0.53 0.52
N LEU A 54 8.91 0.42 -0.64
CA LEU A 54 9.00 -0.76 -1.52
C LEU A 54 10.42 -0.99 -2.02
N ARG A 55 11.09 0.06 -2.54
CA ARG A 55 12.48 -0.03 -3.00
C ARG A 55 13.42 -0.48 -1.89
N MET A 56 13.25 0.06 -0.67
CA MET A 56 14.05 -0.32 0.48
C MET A 56 13.75 -1.72 1.03
N ALA A 57 12.55 -2.25 0.76
CA ALA A 57 12.17 -3.62 1.08
C ALA A 57 12.69 -4.65 0.06
N GLY A 58 13.42 -4.19 -0.97
CA GLY A 58 14.03 -5.07 -1.98
C GLY A 58 13.17 -5.25 -3.23
N HIS A 59 12.07 -4.50 -3.39
CA HIS A 59 11.35 -4.49 -4.67
C HIS A 59 12.22 -3.83 -5.74
N THR A 60 12.62 -4.61 -6.74
CA THR A 60 13.47 -4.16 -7.87
C THR A 60 12.65 -3.79 -9.11
N GLY A 61 11.33 -3.83 -9.00
CA GLY A 61 10.41 -3.56 -10.09
C GLY A 61 10.53 -2.13 -10.61
N GLU A 62 10.48 -2.02 -11.94
CA GLU A 62 10.48 -0.72 -12.63
C GLU A 62 9.08 -0.12 -12.64
N THR A 63 8.03 -0.96 -12.58
CA THR A 63 6.63 -0.53 -12.70
C THR A 63 5.86 -0.83 -11.42
N VAL A 64 5.68 0.21 -10.61
CA VAL A 64 4.77 0.19 -9.46
C VAL A 64 3.57 1.07 -9.80
N GLN A 65 2.39 0.46 -9.91
CA GLN A 65 1.15 1.22 -10.09
C GLN A 65 0.49 1.38 -8.74
N ILE A 66 0.51 2.60 -8.20
CA ILE A 66 -0.11 2.94 -6.92
C ILE A 66 -1.44 3.64 -7.23
N GLU A 67 -2.54 2.99 -6.87
CA GLU A 67 -3.88 3.56 -7.01
C GLU A 67 -4.45 3.88 -5.63
N ARG A 68 -4.51 5.17 -5.31
CA ARG A 68 -5.20 5.64 -4.11
C ARG A 68 -6.68 5.31 -4.22
N GLN A 69 -7.18 4.50 -3.30
CA GLN A 69 -8.62 4.27 -3.20
C GLN A 69 -9.26 5.49 -2.55
N ALA A 70 -10.21 6.08 -3.26
CA ALA A 70 -11.07 7.10 -2.67
C ALA A 70 -11.72 6.49 -1.43
N SER A 71 -11.57 7.15 -0.29
CA SER A 71 -12.33 6.81 0.90
C SER A 71 -13.79 7.04 0.56
N THR A 72 -14.49 6.02 0.09
CA THR A 72 -15.93 6.07 -0.03
C THR A 72 -16.48 6.09 1.38
N CYS A 73 -16.51 7.28 1.99
CA CYS A 73 -17.53 7.60 2.96
C CYS A 73 -18.84 7.42 2.20
N CYS A 74 -19.50 6.28 2.43
CA CYS A 74 -20.91 6.10 2.13
C CYS A 74 -21.71 7.08 3.01
N GLY A 75 -21.65 8.37 2.69
CA GLY A 75 -22.66 9.35 3.07
C GLY A 75 -23.88 9.05 2.22
N GLY A 76 -24.90 8.47 2.84
CA GLY A 76 -26.03 7.80 2.21
C GLY A 76 -26.67 8.48 1.00
N CYS A 77 -26.98 7.67 -0.01
CA CYS A 77 -28.23 7.84 -0.72
C CYS A 77 -29.38 7.55 0.26
N GLY A 78 -30.34 8.49 0.39
CA GLY A 78 -31.62 8.26 1.07
C GLY A 78 -32.21 9.52 1.70
N GLY A 79 -32.98 10.28 0.91
CA GLY A 79 -33.76 11.44 1.35
C GLY A 79 -34.24 12.27 0.18
#